data_AF-A0A0J1J848-F1
#
_entry.id   AF-A0A0J1J848-F1
#
_cell.length_a   1.000
_cell.length_b   1.000
_cell.length_c   1.000
_cell.angle_alpha   90.00
_cell.angle_beta   90.00
_cell.angle_gamma   90.00
#
_symmetry.space_group_name_H-M   'P 1'
#
loop_
_entity.id
_entity.type
_entity.pdbx_description
1 polymer ?
#
loop_
_entity_poly.entity_id
_entity_poly.type
_entity_poly.pdbx_seq_one_letter_code
_entity_poly.pdbx_strand_id
1 'polypeptide(L)'
;MKDYKEGKKLRAAIYQGKKNIKMAALEMPEAGDYDIVVRNLYSSICGTDVAVYQHGPGTGHKINVGGEFGHETVSEVVQVGKIFA
;
A
#
# COMPACT_ATOMS: atom_id res chain seq x y z
N MET A 1 -14.36 2.88 14.12
CA MET A 1 -13.30 2.46 15.05
C MET A 1 -13.41 1.03 15.62
N LYS A 2 -14.44 0.20 15.34
CA LYS A 2 -14.64 -1.08 16.05
C LYS A 2 -14.18 -2.38 15.35
N ASP A 3 -13.56 -2.31 14.16
CA ASP A 3 -13.34 -3.52 13.33
C ASP A 3 -11.89 -3.90 13.03
N TYR A 4 -10.91 -3.16 13.57
CA TYR A 4 -9.51 -3.56 13.55
C TYR A 4 -9.22 -4.46 14.74
N LYS A 5 -9.67 -5.72 14.61
CA LYS A 5 -9.35 -6.76 15.58
C LYS A 5 -7.92 -7.24 15.34
N GLU A 6 -7.19 -7.42 16.43
CA GLU A 6 -5.94 -8.17 16.51
C GLU A 6 -6.01 -9.45 15.64
N GLY A 7 -5.02 -9.66 14.77
CA GLY A 7 -4.93 -10.88 13.93
C GLY A 7 -5.61 -10.84 12.55
N LYS A 8 -6.15 -9.71 12.09
CA LYS A 8 -6.56 -9.57 10.68
C LYS A 8 -5.39 -9.17 9.78
N LYS A 9 -5.11 -9.95 8.74
CA LYS A 9 -4.18 -9.56 7.66
C LYS A 9 -4.83 -8.54 6.71
N LEU A 10 -4.05 -7.59 6.21
CA LEU A 10 -4.47 -6.67 5.14
C LEU A 10 -4.23 -7.28 3.77
N ARG A 11 -4.99 -6.84 2.76
CA ARG A 11 -4.81 -7.27 1.37
C ARG A 11 -4.03 -6.21 0.59
N ALA A 12 -2.96 -6.62 -0.05
CA ALA A 12 -2.13 -5.74 -0.89
C ALA A 12 -1.95 -6.34 -2.29
N ALA A 13 -1.86 -5.47 -3.29
CA ALA A 13 -1.48 -5.85 -4.65
C ALA A 13 0.04 -5.72 -4.78
N ILE A 14 0.72 -6.85 -4.96
CA ILE A 14 2.18 -6.93 -5.05
C ILE A 14 2.60 -7.06 -6.50
N TYR A 15 3.50 -6.18 -6.94
CA TYR A 15 4.11 -6.24 -8.26
C TYR A 15 5.08 -7.41 -8.36
N GLN A 16 4.84 -8.32 -9.29
CA GLN A 16 5.64 -9.53 -9.52
C GLN A 16 6.33 -9.50 -10.89
N GLY A 17 6.55 -8.28 -11.41
CA GLY A 17 7.11 -8.04 -12.74
C GLY A 17 6.07 -7.70 -13.80
N LYS A 18 6.55 -7.46 -15.02
CA LYS A 18 5.74 -7.04 -16.16
C LYS A 18 4.52 -7.93 -16.34
N LYS A 19 3.35 -7.30 -16.39
CA LYS A 19 2.02 -7.92 -16.49
C LYS A 19 1.68 -8.94 -15.40
N ASN A 20 2.31 -8.85 -14.23
CA ASN A 20 2.14 -9.80 -13.15
C ASN A 20 1.94 -9.06 -11.82
N ILE A 21 0.71 -9.11 -11.30
CA ILE A 21 0.33 -8.56 -10.00
C ILE A 21 -0.34 -9.68 -9.22
N LYS A 22 0.04 -9.86 -7.96
CA LYS A 22 -0.56 -10.86 -7.07
C LYS A 22 -1.17 -10.19 -5.86
N MET A 23 -2.34 -10.66 -5.46
CA MET A 23 -2.92 -10.29 -4.17
C MET A 23 -2.21 -11.08 -3.07
N ALA A 24 -1.71 -10.38 -2.05
CA ALA A 24 -1.08 -10.96 -0.88
C ALA A 24 -1.83 -10.55 0.39
N ALA A 25 -1.75 -11.40 1.41
CA ALA A 25 -2.19 -11.08 2.76
C ALA A 25 -0.96 -10.69 3.59
N LEU A 26 -0.90 -9.44 4.04
CA LEU A 26 0.21 -8.88 4.83
C LEU A 26 -0.22 -8.66 6.28
N GLU A 27 0.73 -8.62 7.18
CA GLU A 27 0.47 -8.21 8.57
C GLU A 27 0.04 -6.74 8.62
N MET A 28 -0.73 -6.37 9.64
CA MET A 28 -1.07 -4.97 9.88
C MET A 28 0.19 -4.19 10.26
N PRO A 29 0.46 -3.02 9.66
CA PRO A 29 1.55 -2.17 10.09
C PRO A 29 1.22 -1.52 11.44
N GLU A 30 2.26 -1.19 12.18
CA GLU A 30 2.18 -0.36 13.39
C GLU A 30 2.89 0.97 13.10
N ALA A 31 2.32 2.07 13.59
CA ALA A 31 2.99 3.37 13.48
C ALA A 31 4.23 3.40 14.38
N GLY A 32 5.39 3.74 13.81
CA GLY A 32 6.55 4.20 14.56
C GLY A 32 6.31 5.56 15.20
N ASP A 33 7.33 6.11 15.87
CA ASP A 33 7.18 7.34 16.67
C ASP A 33 6.71 8.56 15.87
N TYR A 34 7.08 8.63 14.59
CA TYR A 34 6.76 9.74 13.67
C TYR A 34 5.84 9.36 12.52
N ASP A 35 5.31 8.14 12.50
CA ASP A 35 4.51 7.63 11.41
C ASP A 35 3.01 7.73 11.71
N ILE A 36 2.20 7.48 10.68
CA ILE A 36 0.78 7.20 10.81
C ILE A 36 0.47 5.88 10.10
N VAL A 37 -0.51 5.14 10.61
CA VAL A 37 -1.16 4.08 9.83
C VAL A 37 -2.44 4.64 9.26
N VAL A 38 -2.61 4.47 7.96
CA VAL A 38 -3.82 4.87 7.24
C VAL A 38 -4.59 3.67 6.72
N ARG A 39 -5.92 3.75 6.77
CA ARG A 39 -6.83 2.84 6.06
C ARG A 39 -7.19 3.44 4.73
N ASN A 40 -6.73 2.83 3.64
CA ASN A 40 -7.15 3.20 2.29
C ASN A 40 -8.64 2.92 2.12
N LEU A 41 -9.39 3.95 1.71
CA LEU A 41 -10.82 3.86 1.38
C LEU A 41 -10.99 3.65 -0.12
N TYR A 42 -10.25 4.44 -0.90
CA TYR A 42 -10.21 4.38 -2.35
C TYR A 42 -8.79 4.68 -2.82
N SER A 43 -8.32 3.97 -3.84
CA SER A 43 -7.07 4.29 -4.53
C SER A 43 -7.31 4.30 -6.04
N SER A 44 -6.80 5.31 -6.72
CA SER A 44 -6.82 5.37 -8.18
C SER A 44 -5.64 4.60 -8.78
N ILE A 45 -5.73 4.36 -10.09
CA ILE A 45 -4.63 3.80 -10.88
C ILE A 45 -4.03 4.94 -11.69
N CYS A 46 -2.79 5.28 -11.40
CA CYS A 46 -2.07 6.34 -12.10
C CYS A 46 -1.55 5.83 -13.46
N GLY A 47 -1.28 6.75 -14.39
CA GLY A 47 -0.58 6.40 -15.63
C GLY A 47 0.79 5.72 -15.39
N THR A 48 1.47 6.05 -14.29
CA THR A 48 2.76 5.43 -13.94
C THR A 48 2.61 3.99 -13.45
N ASP A 49 1.52 3.64 -12.76
CA ASP A 49 1.20 2.27 -12.39
C ASP A 49 0.98 1.42 -13.65
N VAL A 50 0.25 1.97 -14.62
CA VAL A 50 0.02 1.33 -15.92
C VAL A 50 1.32 1.14 -16.68
N ALA A 51 2.20 2.14 -16.70
CA ALA A 51 3.49 2.05 -17.38
C ALA A 51 4.34 0.91 -16.82
N VAL A 52 4.49 0.81 -15.49
CA VAL A 52 5.28 -0.27 -14.85
C VAL A 52 4.65 -1.64 -15.08
N TYR A 53 3.32 -1.75 -15.02
CA TYR A 53 2.62 -2.99 -15.36
C TYR A 53 2.89 -3.42 -16.80
N GLN A 54 2.85 -2.50 -17.77
CA GLN A 54 2.99 -2.83 -19.19
C GLN A 54 4.45 -3.03 -19.63
N HIS A 55 5.39 -2.27 -19.07
CA HIS A 55 6.75 -2.14 -19.60
C HIS A 55 7.85 -2.68 -18.69
N GLY A 56 7.59 -2.84 -17.39
CA GLY A 56 8.59 -3.29 -16.42
C GLY A 56 9.08 -2.17 -15.50
N PRO A 57 10.05 -2.44 -14.61
CA PRO A 57 10.68 -1.42 -13.78
C PRO A 57 11.36 -0.31 -14.60
N GLY A 58 11.56 0.86 -13.99
CA GLY A 58 12.27 1.98 -14.62
C GLY A 58 11.44 2.84 -15.56
N THR A 59 10.12 2.62 -15.64
CA THR A 59 9.21 3.36 -16.53
C THR A 59 8.26 4.32 -15.80
N GLY A 60 8.59 4.75 -14.58
CA GLY A 60 7.73 5.60 -13.76
C GLY A 60 8.17 5.65 -12.29
N HIS A 61 7.20 5.85 -11.37
CA HIS A 61 7.42 5.74 -9.93
C HIS A 61 8.15 4.43 -9.56
N LYS A 62 8.95 4.47 -8.48
CA LYS A 62 9.85 3.40 -8.05
C LYS A 62 9.12 2.16 -7.48
N ILE A 63 8.22 1.55 -8.24
CA ILE A 63 7.64 0.24 -7.91
C ILE A 63 8.66 -0.82 -8.32
N ASN A 64 9.31 -1.42 -7.33
CA ASN A 64 10.24 -2.53 -7.52
C ASN A 64 9.50 -3.86 -7.55
N VAL A 65 10.10 -4.89 -8.14
CA VAL A 65 9.57 -6.26 -8.04
C VAL A 65 9.52 -6.65 -6.55
N GLY A 66 8.36 -7.14 -6.11
CA GLY A 66 8.04 -7.41 -4.71
C GLY A 66 7.40 -6.23 -3.96
N GLY A 67 7.32 -5.05 -4.58
CA GLY A 67 6.71 -3.87 -3.97
C GLY A 67 5.18 -3.82 -4.08
N GLU A 68 4.57 -3.03 -3.20
CA GLU A 68 3.14 -2.73 -3.20
C GLU A 68 2.78 -1.70 -4.29
N PHE A 69 1.58 -1.83 -4.88
CA PHE A 69 1.01 -0.81 -5.79
C PHE A 69 0.26 0.28 -5.04
N GLY A 70 0.21 1.47 -5.67
CA GLY A 70 -0.65 2.57 -5.28
C GLY A 70 0.08 3.69 -4.55
N HIS A 71 -0.14 4.92 -5.04
CA HIS A 71 0.37 6.16 -4.45
C HIS A 71 -0.65 7.31 -4.55
N GLU A 72 -1.85 7.02 -5.05
CA GLU A 72 -2.95 7.95 -5.17
C GLU A 72 -4.13 7.39 -4.38
N THR A 73 -4.25 7.78 -3.11
CA THR A 73 -5.23 7.19 -2.19
C THR A 73 -5.93 8.24 -1.34
N VAL A 74 -7.22 8.01 -1.10
CA VAL A 74 -8.00 8.68 -0.08
C VAL A 74 -8.13 7.72 1.09
N SER A 75 -7.68 8.16 2.26
CA SER A 75 -7.50 7.28 3.42
C SER A 75 -7.95 7.97 4.72
N GLU A 76 -8.26 7.15 5.72
CA GLU A 76 -8.52 7.59 7.09
C GLU A 76 -7.31 7.27 7.97
N VAL A 77 -6.89 8.20 8.82
CA VAL A 77 -5.86 7.94 9.83
C VAL A 77 -6.44 7.04 10.92
N VAL A 78 -5.83 5.88 11.15
CA VAL A 78 -6.31 4.88 12.13
C VAL A 78 -5.35 4.68 13.30
N GLN A 79 -4.10 5.10 13.16
CA GLN A 79 -3.10 5.12 14.24
C GLN A 79 -2.13 6.28 14.00
N VAL A 80 -1.75 6.97 15.07
CA VAL A 80 -0.69 7.99 15.07
C VAL A 80 0.48 7.52 15.91
N GLY A 81 1.69 7.93 15.53
CA GLY A 81 2.90 7.68 16.27
C GLY A 81 2.87 8.29 17.68
N LYS A 82 3.66 7.72 18.59
CA LYS A 82 3.64 8.04 20.02
C LYS A 82 3.94 9.49 20.36
N ILE A 83 4.67 10.20 19.50
CA ILE A 83 5.01 11.61 19.72
C ILE A 83 3.83 12.54 19.42
N PHE A 84 2.79 12.04 18.73
CA PHE A 84 1.59 12.78 18.35
C PHE A 84 0.32 12.35 19.09
N ALA A 85 0.40 11.34 19.97
CA ALA A 85 -0.70 10.82 20.78
C ALA A 85 -0.69 11.46 22.18
#